data_AF-A0A9P3PUN1-F1
#
_entry.id   AF-A0A9P3PUN1-F1
#
_cell.length_a   1.000
_cell.length_b   1.000
_cell.length_c   1.000
_cell.angle_alpha   90.00
_cell.angle_beta   90.00
_cell.angle_gamma   90.00
#
_symmetry.space_group_name_H-M   'P 1'
#
loop_
_entity.id
_entity.type
_entity.pdbx_description
1 polymer ?
#
loop_
_entity_poly.entity_id
_entity_poly.type
_entity_poly.pdbx_seq_one_letter_code
_entity_poly.pdbx_strand_id
1 'polypeptide(L)'
;MHIIFSKAAWRREVNLFSATERKAWVTISEGTRDVDKKDESRVKKIGKSTVYKYQKVSEAAGASAQTAGQWGQCGGIGWTGATLCPTGWYCSVINPYYSQCLQGTATTTTSAGGGGGTTTTTAQGGSATLMPGYSFIRAVEDPNFHKYLQSEVLSTASDAVLGSPSTAGQFKITGGQLIQDANGTPLYAVVESRANSTVMKLKMSWSTTPATAGTFDFSGDTLEWSIPTISRPQNNAWLVCPDAQGHADVYVNLGPYAYQTPAGCADETIHAYTGATATP
;
A
#
# COMPACT_ATOMS: atom_id res chain seq x y z
N MET A 1 31.35 13.55 -80.92
CA MET A 1 32.44 14.51 -81.16
C MET A 1 32.41 15.52 -80.01
N HIS A 2 33.39 15.46 -79.10
CA HIS A 2 33.83 16.50 -78.13
C HIS A 2 32.74 17.12 -77.21
N ILE A 3 32.64 16.84 -75.90
CA ILE A 3 33.58 17.07 -74.76
C ILE A 3 34.35 18.38 -74.92
N ILE A 4 34.13 19.39 -74.06
CA ILE A 4 35.14 20.12 -73.23
C ILE A 4 34.46 20.83 -72.02
N PHE A 5 34.82 20.34 -70.81
CA PHE A 5 35.21 20.99 -69.53
C PHE A 5 34.78 22.45 -69.21
N SER A 6 34.10 22.71 -68.08
CA SER A 6 34.61 22.88 -66.70
C SER A 6 35.05 24.33 -66.36
N LYS A 7 34.40 24.93 -65.35
CA LYS A 7 35.04 25.27 -64.05
C LYS A 7 34.03 25.89 -63.07
N ALA A 8 33.99 25.28 -61.89
CA ALA A 8 33.34 25.74 -60.68
C ALA A 8 34.24 26.70 -59.89
N ALA A 9 33.62 27.61 -59.12
CA ALA A 9 34.03 28.07 -57.78
C ALA A 9 33.07 29.18 -57.27
N TRP A 10 32.58 29.27 -56.02
CA TRP A 10 32.85 28.54 -54.77
C TRP A 10 31.72 28.81 -53.72
N ARG A 11 31.32 27.74 -52.99
CA ARG A 11 31.01 27.63 -51.52
C ARG A 11 29.71 28.24 -50.91
N ARG A 12 28.92 27.57 -50.01
CA ARG A 12 29.07 26.33 -49.17
C ARG A 12 27.72 25.63 -48.88
N GLU A 13 27.74 24.30 -48.72
CA GLU A 13 26.83 23.45 -47.91
C GLU A 13 27.35 23.37 -46.45
N VAL A 14 26.66 22.90 -45.39
CA VAL A 14 26.25 21.50 -45.06
C VAL A 14 25.19 21.44 -43.93
N ASN A 15 24.36 20.38 -43.98
CA ASN A 15 23.24 19.85 -43.16
C ASN A 15 23.38 19.71 -41.62
N LEU A 16 22.24 19.51 -40.91
CA LEU A 16 21.89 18.29 -40.12
C LEU A 16 20.49 18.29 -39.43
N PHE A 17 19.64 17.29 -39.78
CA PHE A 17 18.66 16.44 -39.03
C PHE A 17 17.86 16.97 -37.80
N SER A 18 16.58 16.63 -37.53
CA SER A 18 16.05 15.26 -37.28
C SER A 18 14.51 15.23 -37.01
N ALA A 19 13.89 14.09 -37.34
CA ALA A 19 12.74 13.40 -36.70
C ALA A 19 11.29 13.98 -36.66
N THR A 20 10.41 13.28 -37.40
CA THR A 20 9.05 12.84 -37.01
C THR A 20 7.89 13.87 -36.89
N GLU A 21 6.75 13.49 -37.48
CA GLU A 21 5.39 14.05 -37.34
C GLU A 21 5.04 15.39 -38.04
N ARG A 22 4.37 15.28 -39.20
CA ARG A 22 3.31 16.24 -39.58
C ARG A 22 1.97 15.53 -39.52
N LYS A 23 1.50 15.30 -38.28
CA LYS A 23 0.08 15.04 -38.00
C LYS A 23 -0.67 16.33 -38.31
N ALA A 24 -1.43 16.34 -39.39
CA ALA A 24 -2.56 17.24 -39.51
C ALA A 24 -3.69 16.68 -38.64
N TRP A 25 -4.10 17.42 -37.62
CA TRP A 25 -5.25 17.05 -36.80
C TRP A 25 -6.53 17.52 -37.50
N VAL A 26 -7.33 16.57 -37.97
CA VAL A 26 -8.74 16.80 -38.25
C VAL A 26 -9.51 16.09 -37.16
N THR A 27 -10.17 16.86 -36.29
CA THR A 27 -11.08 16.33 -35.27
C THR A 27 -12.34 15.84 -35.98
N ILE A 28 -12.47 14.53 -36.14
CA ILE A 28 -13.73 13.88 -36.48
C ILE A 28 -14.19 13.19 -35.21
N SER A 29 -15.32 13.62 -34.66
CA SER A 29 -16.05 12.88 -33.63
C SER A 29 -16.52 11.57 -34.24
N GLU A 30 -15.78 10.48 -34.00
CA GLU A 30 -16.15 9.16 -34.51
C GLU A 30 -17.27 8.57 -33.65
N GLY A 31 -18.49 8.73 -34.14
CA GLY A 31 -19.55 7.76 -33.94
C GLY A 31 -19.20 6.47 -34.69
N THR A 32 -19.46 5.35 -34.05
CA THR A 32 -19.36 3.98 -34.58
C THR A 32 -20.09 3.85 -35.91
N ARG A 33 -19.42 3.28 -36.93
CA ARG A 33 -20.07 2.77 -38.15
C ARG A 33 -19.56 1.37 -38.45
N ASP A 34 -20.50 0.44 -38.62
CA ASP A 34 -20.28 -0.95 -39.02
C ASP A 34 -19.51 -1.06 -40.33
N VAL A 35 -18.51 -1.94 -40.39
CA VAL A 35 -17.78 -2.24 -41.62
C VAL A 35 -18.55 -3.32 -42.41
N ASP A 36 -19.10 -2.90 -43.54
CA ASP A 36 -19.75 -3.74 -44.54
C ASP A 36 -18.74 -4.67 -45.27
N LYS A 37 -19.23 -5.83 -45.72
CA LYS A 37 -18.49 -7.06 -46.11
C LYS A 37 -17.63 -6.99 -47.40
N LYS A 38 -17.17 -5.83 -47.86
CA LYS A 38 -16.68 -5.70 -49.26
C LYS A 38 -15.18 -5.52 -49.51
N ASP A 39 -14.29 -5.57 -48.52
CA ASP A 39 -12.84 -5.32 -48.74
C ASP A 39 -11.90 -6.52 -48.47
N GLU A 40 -12.36 -7.75 -48.71
CA GLU A 40 -11.55 -8.98 -48.57
C GLU A 40 -10.64 -9.28 -49.80
N SER A 41 -10.61 -8.42 -50.83
CA SER A 41 -9.90 -8.73 -52.09
C SER A 41 -8.54 -8.05 -52.29
N ARG A 42 -8.02 -7.27 -51.32
CA ARG A 42 -6.70 -6.59 -51.47
C ARG A 42 -5.52 -7.20 -50.69
N VAL A 43 -5.68 -8.40 -50.10
CA VAL A 43 -4.62 -9.11 -49.37
C VAL A 43 -4.27 -10.44 -50.04
N LYS A 44 -3.90 -10.42 -51.33
CA LYS A 44 -3.23 -11.56 -51.99
C LYS A 44 -2.16 -11.09 -52.96
N LYS A 45 -1.05 -10.59 -52.44
CA LYS A 45 0.26 -10.73 -53.10
C LYS A 45 1.37 -10.45 -52.11
N ILE A 46 2.44 -11.23 -52.25
CA ILE A 46 3.69 -11.27 -51.48
C ILE A 46 3.60 -12.16 -50.23
N GLY A 47 4.03 -13.40 -50.43
CA GLY A 47 4.19 -14.37 -49.36
C GLY A 47 5.43 -14.09 -48.50
N LYS A 48 5.25 -14.24 -47.20
CA LYS A 48 6.08 -15.03 -46.28
C LYS A 48 5.40 -15.02 -44.92
N SER A 49 5.22 -16.23 -44.39
CA SER A 49 4.52 -16.52 -43.14
C SER A 49 5.30 -15.96 -41.94
N THR A 50 4.66 -15.15 -41.11
CA THR A 50 4.94 -15.10 -39.67
C THR A 50 3.65 -14.73 -38.95
N VAL A 51 3.10 -15.69 -38.22
CA VAL A 51 1.91 -15.54 -37.39
C VAL A 51 2.27 -14.67 -36.19
N TYR A 52 1.73 -13.45 -36.10
CA TYR A 52 1.65 -12.70 -34.86
C TYR A 52 0.17 -12.60 -34.46
N LYS A 53 -0.16 -13.19 -33.31
CA LYS A 53 -1.49 -13.17 -32.71
C LYS A 53 -1.89 -11.72 -32.40
N TYR A 54 -3.09 -11.32 -32.83
CA TYR A 54 -3.73 -10.10 -32.35
C TYR A 54 -4.23 -10.34 -30.92
N GLN A 55 -3.64 -9.66 -29.93
CA GLN A 55 -4.24 -9.52 -28.60
C GLN A 55 -5.20 -8.32 -28.61
N LYS A 56 -6.47 -8.57 -28.27
CA LYS A 56 -7.42 -7.53 -27.90
C LYS A 56 -6.96 -6.91 -26.57
N VAL A 57 -6.59 -5.64 -26.60
CA VAL A 57 -6.64 -4.79 -25.40
C VAL A 57 -8.07 -4.24 -25.32
N SER A 58 -8.64 -4.30 -24.12
CA SER A 58 -9.97 -3.77 -23.82
C SER A 58 -9.79 -2.41 -23.16
N GLU A 59 -10.26 -1.35 -23.81
CA GLU A 59 -10.33 -0.01 -23.22
C GLU A 59 -11.37 0.03 -22.08
N ALA A 60 -10.89 0.21 -20.84
CA ALA A 60 -11.72 0.62 -19.73
C ALA A 60 -12.11 2.09 -19.91
N ALA A 61 -13.42 2.36 -19.99
CA ALA A 61 -13.98 3.71 -20.06
C ALA A 61 -13.56 4.54 -18.84
N GLY A 62 -13.04 5.73 -19.09
CA GLY A 62 -12.59 6.66 -18.06
C GLY A 62 -13.73 7.09 -17.15
N ALA A 63 -13.60 6.82 -15.85
CA ALA A 63 -14.40 7.47 -14.83
C ALA A 63 -13.92 8.93 -14.73
N SER A 64 -14.70 9.87 -15.24
CA SER A 64 -14.56 11.28 -14.87
C SER A 64 -14.70 11.37 -13.34
N ALA A 65 -13.69 11.93 -12.66
CA ALA A 65 -13.67 12.11 -11.22
C ALA A 65 -14.78 13.10 -10.79
N GLN A 66 -16.01 12.59 -10.65
CA GLN A 66 -17.11 13.37 -10.10
C GLN A 66 -17.05 13.28 -8.57
N THR A 67 -17.34 14.40 -7.93
CA THR A 67 -17.50 14.52 -6.48
C THR A 67 -18.96 14.29 -6.13
N ALA A 68 -19.24 13.42 -5.14
CA ALA A 68 -20.56 13.12 -4.65
C ALA A 68 -21.16 14.37 -3.99
N GLY A 69 -22.48 14.49 -3.99
CA GLY A 69 -23.17 15.55 -3.24
C GLY A 69 -22.93 15.42 -1.73
N GLN A 70 -23.13 16.50 -1.00
CA GLN A 70 -23.21 16.45 0.47
C GLN A 70 -24.33 15.48 0.87
N TRP A 71 -24.09 14.56 1.81
CA TRP A 71 -24.97 13.43 2.13
C TRP A 71 -25.27 12.47 0.95
N GLY A 72 -24.54 12.60 -0.15
CA GLY A 72 -24.67 11.75 -1.34
C GLY A 72 -23.96 10.41 -1.17
N GLN A 73 -24.32 9.44 -2.00
CA GLN A 73 -23.62 8.17 -2.05
C GLN A 73 -22.22 8.36 -2.64
N CYS A 74 -21.22 7.85 -1.93
CA CYS A 74 -19.81 7.94 -2.28
C CYS A 74 -19.14 6.56 -2.37
N GLY A 75 -19.90 5.48 -2.21
CA GLY A 75 -19.37 4.12 -2.25
C GLY A 75 -20.43 3.06 -2.00
N GLY A 76 -20.02 1.80 -2.11
CA GLY A 76 -20.87 0.62 -1.94
C GLY A 76 -20.62 -0.42 -3.05
N ILE A 77 -20.87 -1.68 -2.76
CA ILE A 77 -20.79 -2.77 -3.75
C ILE A 77 -21.74 -2.44 -4.91
N GLY A 78 -21.19 -2.39 -6.12
CA GLY A 78 -21.91 -2.05 -7.35
C GLY A 78 -22.05 -0.55 -7.63
N TRP A 79 -21.55 0.35 -6.77
CA TRP A 79 -21.55 1.79 -7.02
C TRP A 79 -20.50 2.17 -8.05
N THR A 80 -20.93 2.72 -9.19
CA THR A 80 -20.05 3.22 -10.26
C THR A 80 -20.01 4.75 -10.33
N GLY A 81 -20.63 5.43 -9.34
CA GLY A 81 -20.72 6.88 -9.29
C GLY A 81 -19.51 7.54 -8.62
N ALA A 82 -19.68 8.80 -8.26
CA ALA A 82 -18.68 9.59 -7.55
C ALA A 82 -18.22 8.90 -6.26
N THR A 83 -16.91 8.83 -6.03
CA THR A 83 -16.32 8.23 -4.82
C THR A 83 -15.71 9.26 -3.87
N LEU A 84 -15.56 10.49 -4.33
CA LEU A 84 -14.98 11.59 -3.55
C LEU A 84 -16.09 12.45 -2.95
N CYS A 85 -15.97 12.84 -1.69
CA CYS A 85 -16.88 13.77 -1.06
C CYS A 85 -16.38 15.23 -1.23
N PRO A 86 -17.28 16.23 -1.13
CA PRO A 86 -16.89 17.64 -1.19
C PRO A 86 -15.90 17.99 -0.08
N THR A 87 -15.16 19.08 -0.25
CA THR A 87 -14.23 19.56 0.78
C THR A 87 -14.93 19.75 2.13
N GLY A 88 -14.36 19.20 3.21
CA GLY A 88 -14.98 19.20 4.54
C GLY A 88 -16.01 18.08 4.79
N TRP A 89 -16.09 17.11 3.87
CA TRP A 89 -16.92 15.93 3.97
C TRP A 89 -16.10 14.67 3.71
N TYR A 90 -16.48 13.55 4.34
CA TYR A 90 -15.80 12.26 4.18
C TYR A 90 -16.80 11.15 3.86
N CYS A 91 -16.35 10.14 3.11
CA CYS A 91 -17.18 9.02 2.73
C CYS A 91 -17.25 8.00 3.86
N SER A 92 -18.37 7.91 4.57
CA SER A 92 -18.60 6.95 5.64
C SER A 92 -19.34 5.73 5.11
N VAL A 93 -18.81 4.54 5.34
CA VAL A 93 -19.50 3.29 4.98
C VAL A 93 -20.63 3.05 5.98
N ILE A 94 -21.88 3.00 5.50
CA ILE A 94 -23.05 2.71 6.34
C ILE A 94 -23.36 1.21 6.27
N ASN A 95 -23.27 0.62 5.07
CA ASN A 95 -23.41 -0.82 4.87
C ASN A 95 -22.63 -1.24 3.59
N PRO A 96 -22.50 -2.56 3.32
CA PRO A 96 -21.68 -3.04 2.21
C PRO A 96 -22.09 -2.49 0.83
N TYR A 97 -23.36 -2.12 0.64
CA TYR A 97 -23.89 -1.61 -0.63
C TYR A 97 -24.01 -0.08 -0.66
N TYR A 98 -23.72 0.61 0.45
CA TYR A 98 -23.96 2.04 0.58
C TYR A 98 -22.98 2.75 1.53
N SER A 99 -22.27 3.73 0.99
CA SER A 99 -21.44 4.68 1.73
C SER A 99 -21.92 6.11 1.45
N GLN A 100 -21.98 6.96 2.46
CA GLN A 100 -22.53 8.32 2.39
C GLN A 100 -21.50 9.38 2.77
N CYS A 101 -21.49 10.52 2.08
CA CYS A 101 -20.70 11.68 2.47
C CYS A 101 -21.25 12.32 3.75
N LEU A 102 -20.51 12.28 4.85
CA LEU A 102 -20.88 12.92 6.11
C LEU A 102 -19.95 14.10 6.43
N GLN A 103 -20.45 15.06 7.20
CA GLN A 103 -19.71 16.26 7.60
C GLN A 103 -18.61 15.89 8.61
N GLY A 104 -17.36 16.23 8.29
CA GLY A 104 -16.22 16.02 9.17
C GLY A 104 -15.10 16.99 8.80
N THR A 105 -14.58 17.73 9.78
CA THR A 105 -13.60 18.81 9.58
C THR A 105 -12.30 18.28 8.98
N ALA A 106 -12.15 18.40 7.67
CA ALA A 106 -10.86 18.33 7.01
C ALA A 106 -10.08 19.63 7.28
N THR A 107 -9.07 19.58 8.15
CA THR A 107 -8.07 20.66 8.23
C THR A 107 -7.24 20.67 6.96
N THR A 108 -7.60 21.56 6.04
CA THR A 108 -6.80 21.90 4.86
C THR A 108 -5.53 22.63 5.29
N THR A 109 -4.36 22.00 5.16
CA THR A 109 -3.08 22.72 5.14
C THR A 109 -2.76 23.13 3.72
N THR A 110 -3.03 24.39 3.39
CA THR A 110 -2.41 25.12 2.28
C THR A 110 -0.91 25.26 2.51
N SER A 111 -0.09 24.88 1.53
CA SER A 111 1.31 25.32 1.46
C SER A 111 1.64 25.80 0.05
N ALA A 112 2.08 27.05 0.00
CA ALA A 112 2.55 27.77 -1.17
C ALA A 112 3.83 27.15 -1.76
N GLY A 113 4.02 27.32 -3.06
CA GLY A 113 5.18 26.81 -3.80
C GLY A 113 6.48 27.57 -3.54
N GLY A 114 7.59 26.91 -3.87
CA GLY A 114 8.89 27.54 -4.12
C GLY A 114 10.09 26.67 -3.78
N GLY A 115 10.88 26.33 -4.80
CA GLY A 115 12.32 26.09 -4.66
C GLY A 115 12.77 24.63 -4.75
N GLY A 116 13.33 24.26 -5.90
CA GLY A 116 13.94 22.96 -6.15
C GLY A 116 15.12 22.65 -5.24
N GLY A 117 15.15 21.41 -4.77
CA GLY A 117 16.28 20.77 -4.14
C GLY A 117 16.18 19.27 -4.41
N THR A 118 17.07 18.76 -5.26
CA THR A 118 17.26 17.34 -5.54
C THR A 118 17.31 16.56 -4.24
N THR A 119 16.31 15.72 -3.99
CA THR A 119 16.27 14.82 -2.84
C THR A 119 16.16 13.39 -3.33
N THR A 120 17.18 12.65 -2.97
CA THR A 120 17.35 11.20 -3.02
C THR A 120 16.09 10.50 -2.51
N THR A 121 15.60 9.52 -3.27
CA THR A 121 14.50 8.63 -2.88
C THR A 121 14.87 7.91 -1.59
N THR A 122 14.32 8.38 -0.47
CA THR A 122 14.25 7.64 0.80
C THR A 122 12.84 7.09 0.91
N ALA A 123 12.75 5.80 1.22
CA ALA A 123 11.52 5.02 1.21
C ALA A 123 10.43 5.65 2.08
N GLN A 124 9.28 5.92 1.45
CA GLN A 124 8.05 6.34 2.11
C GLN A 124 7.47 5.15 2.88
N GLY A 125 7.65 5.15 4.21
CA GLY A 125 7.08 4.16 5.11
C GLY A 125 6.32 4.87 6.22
N GLY A 126 4.98 4.81 6.15
CA GLY A 126 4.06 5.05 7.26
C GLY A 126 3.24 6.34 7.21
N SER A 127 2.04 6.24 7.77
CA SER A 127 0.90 7.17 7.68
C SER A 127 0.27 7.32 6.29
N ALA A 128 0.03 6.18 5.64
CA ALA A 128 -1.00 6.09 4.61
C ALA A 128 -2.39 5.96 5.25
N THR A 129 -3.43 6.44 4.56
CA THR A 129 -4.82 6.17 4.93
C THR A 129 -5.02 4.66 5.09
N LEU A 130 -5.77 4.26 6.12
CA LEU A 130 -6.07 2.87 6.41
C LEU A 130 -6.76 2.20 5.22
N MET A 131 -6.20 1.10 4.76
CA MET A 131 -6.75 0.32 3.67
C MET A 131 -7.99 -0.45 4.13
N PRO A 132 -8.99 -0.65 3.24
CA PRO A 132 -10.15 -1.47 3.56
C PRO A 132 -9.76 -2.88 4.03
N GLY A 133 -10.30 -3.30 5.18
CA GLY A 133 -10.02 -4.62 5.76
C GLY A 133 -8.70 -4.73 6.53
N TYR A 134 -7.98 -3.63 6.71
CA TYR A 134 -6.81 -3.55 7.56
C TYR A 134 -7.13 -2.80 8.86
N SER A 135 -6.25 -2.88 9.84
CA SER A 135 -6.24 -2.10 11.07
C SER A 135 -4.81 -1.66 11.36
N PHE A 136 -4.64 -0.49 11.97
CA PHE A 136 -3.42 -0.25 12.73
C PHE A 136 -3.46 -1.11 14.01
N ILE A 137 -2.32 -1.36 14.64
CA ILE A 137 -2.27 -1.98 15.97
C ILE A 137 -1.45 -1.08 16.86
N ARG A 138 -1.95 -0.77 18.06
CA ARG A 138 -1.27 0.15 19.01
C ARG A 138 -1.36 -0.33 20.44
N ALA A 139 -0.39 0.06 21.26
CA ALA A 139 -0.45 -0.12 22.70
C ALA A 139 -1.44 0.86 23.35
N VAL A 140 -2.11 0.38 24.40
CA VAL A 140 -3.13 1.13 25.15
C VAL A 140 -2.75 1.41 26.60
N GLU A 141 -1.49 1.16 26.97
CA GLU A 141 -0.97 1.37 28.31
C GLU A 141 0.38 2.11 28.29
N ASP A 142 0.70 2.79 29.39
CA ASP A 142 2.02 3.40 29.57
C ASP A 142 3.09 2.31 29.80
N PRO A 143 4.33 2.50 29.32
CA PRO A 143 4.90 3.71 28.73
C PRO A 143 4.81 3.78 27.20
N ASN A 144 4.12 2.84 26.54
CA ASN A 144 4.03 2.79 25.08
C ASN A 144 2.68 3.24 24.55
N PHE A 145 1.88 3.94 25.37
CA PHE A 145 0.56 4.42 25.00
C PHE A 145 0.59 5.13 23.64
N HIS A 146 -0.27 4.68 22.73
CA HIS A 146 -0.38 5.20 21.36
C HIS A 146 0.90 5.06 20.49
N LYS A 147 1.82 4.17 20.87
CA LYS A 147 2.82 3.66 19.93
C LYS A 147 2.24 2.52 19.11
N TYR A 148 2.65 2.47 17.84
CA TYR A 148 2.06 1.62 16.82
C TYR A 148 3.01 0.49 16.42
N LEU A 149 2.43 -0.70 16.24
CA LEU A 149 3.14 -1.85 15.72
C LEU A 149 3.65 -1.58 14.31
N GLN A 150 4.89 -1.96 14.04
CA GLN A 150 5.54 -1.80 12.75
C GLN A 150 6.76 -2.73 12.63
N SER A 151 7.36 -2.76 11.44
CA SER A 151 8.70 -3.31 11.25
C SER A 151 9.74 -2.30 11.70
N GLU A 152 10.79 -2.75 12.40
CA GLU A 152 11.91 -1.89 12.79
C GLU A 152 12.56 -1.24 11.55
N VAL A 153 12.87 -2.07 10.55
CA VAL A 153 13.28 -1.60 9.23
C VAL A 153 12.04 -1.55 8.35
N LEU A 154 11.49 -0.35 8.18
CA LEU A 154 10.19 -0.10 7.57
C LEU A 154 9.96 -0.91 6.29
N SER A 155 8.84 -1.63 6.25
CA SER A 155 8.41 -2.44 5.10
C SER A 155 9.38 -3.57 4.71
N THR A 156 10.18 -4.08 5.65
CA THR A 156 11.08 -5.21 5.42
C THR A 156 11.00 -6.24 6.54
N ALA A 157 11.43 -7.47 6.25
CA ALA A 157 11.62 -8.50 7.26
C ALA A 157 12.67 -8.05 8.28
N SER A 158 12.20 -7.76 9.50
CA SER A 158 12.97 -7.19 10.61
C SER A 158 12.21 -7.42 11.91
N ASP A 159 12.75 -6.99 13.04
CA ASP A 159 12.07 -7.15 14.32
C ASP A 159 10.76 -6.34 14.37
N ALA A 160 9.81 -6.83 15.16
CA ALA A 160 8.56 -6.13 15.39
C ALA A 160 8.73 -5.16 16.55
N VAL A 161 8.43 -3.89 16.31
CA VAL A 161 8.62 -2.82 17.29
C VAL A 161 7.35 -1.99 17.45
N LEU A 162 7.23 -1.30 18.59
CA LEU A 162 6.28 -0.20 18.75
C LEU A 162 6.96 1.15 18.46
N GLY A 163 6.43 1.91 17.50
CA GLY A 163 6.98 3.19 17.08
C GLY A 163 5.95 4.31 16.99
N SER A 164 6.33 5.41 16.33
CA SER A 164 5.45 6.57 16.19
C SER A 164 4.29 6.31 15.22
N PRO A 165 3.18 7.06 15.34
CA PRO A 165 2.05 6.96 14.40
C PRO A 165 2.47 7.20 12.94
N SER A 166 3.52 8.01 12.70
CA SER A 166 4.03 8.32 11.37
C SER A 166 4.63 7.12 10.64
N THR A 167 5.02 6.07 11.35
CA THR A 167 5.64 4.87 10.78
C THR A 167 4.75 3.62 10.93
N ALA A 168 3.52 3.81 11.46
CA ALA A 168 2.60 2.73 11.80
C ALA A 168 2.33 1.78 10.63
N GLY A 169 2.48 0.48 10.90
CA GLY A 169 2.11 -0.57 9.97
C GLY A 169 0.59 -0.76 9.90
N GLN A 170 0.11 -1.27 8.76
CA GLN A 170 -1.28 -1.69 8.59
C GLN A 170 -1.33 -3.21 8.56
N PHE A 171 -2.26 -3.80 9.30
CA PHE A 171 -2.32 -5.22 9.54
C PHE A 171 -3.69 -5.82 9.26
N LYS A 172 -3.72 -7.10 8.91
CA LYS A 172 -4.92 -7.93 8.92
C LYS A 172 -4.57 -9.32 9.42
N ILE A 173 -5.58 -10.06 9.89
CA ILE A 173 -5.42 -11.47 10.22
C ILE A 173 -6.09 -12.32 9.14
N THR A 174 -5.39 -13.32 8.63
CA THR A 174 -5.95 -14.29 7.67
C THR A 174 -5.37 -15.67 7.95
N GLY A 175 -6.24 -16.65 8.21
CA GLY A 175 -5.80 -18.03 8.50
C GLY A 175 -4.86 -18.15 9.70
N GLY A 176 -5.07 -17.34 10.74
CA GLY A 176 -4.22 -17.29 11.93
C GLY A 176 -2.89 -16.57 11.76
N GLN A 177 -2.64 -15.96 10.59
CA GLN A 177 -1.44 -15.18 10.32
C GLN A 177 -1.74 -13.70 10.50
N LEU A 178 -0.93 -13.01 11.30
CA LEU A 178 -0.90 -11.55 11.31
C LEU A 178 -0.04 -11.07 10.14
N ILE A 179 -0.65 -10.33 9.21
CA ILE A 179 -0.04 -9.91 7.96
C ILE A 179 0.07 -8.39 7.96
N GLN A 180 1.30 -7.88 7.86
CA GLN A 180 1.58 -6.49 7.60
C GLN A 180 1.55 -6.20 6.10
N ASP A 181 0.94 -5.10 5.69
CA ASP A 181 1.20 -4.54 4.37
C ASP A 181 2.55 -3.79 4.37
N ALA A 182 3.49 -4.31 3.60
CA ALA A 182 4.78 -3.66 3.34
C ALA A 182 4.83 -3.17 1.89
N ASN A 183 4.04 -2.13 1.61
CA ASN A 183 3.91 -1.51 0.29
C ASN A 183 3.46 -2.50 -0.80
N GLY A 184 2.41 -3.28 -0.52
CA GLY A 184 1.87 -4.29 -1.42
C GLY A 184 2.59 -5.64 -1.38
N THR A 185 3.70 -5.76 -0.64
CA THR A 185 4.32 -7.06 -0.33
C THR A 185 3.91 -7.47 1.09
N PRO A 186 3.28 -8.64 1.30
CA PRO A 186 2.91 -9.07 2.64
C PRO A 186 4.15 -9.49 3.46
N LEU A 187 4.23 -9.02 4.70
CA LEU A 187 5.10 -9.60 5.72
C LEU A 187 4.25 -10.32 6.77
N TYR A 188 4.75 -11.45 7.26
CA TYR A 188 4.06 -12.31 8.20
C TYR A 188 4.73 -12.20 9.57
N ALA A 189 3.94 -12.00 10.62
CA ALA A 189 4.46 -12.05 11.97
C ALA A 189 4.90 -13.48 12.31
N VAL A 190 6.12 -13.61 12.82
CA VAL A 190 6.68 -14.86 13.33
C VAL A 190 7.04 -14.64 14.79
N VAL A 191 6.72 -15.61 15.65
CA VAL A 191 7.14 -15.63 17.05
C VAL A 191 8.19 -16.71 17.20
N GLU A 192 9.31 -16.39 17.85
CA GLU A 192 10.40 -17.36 18.06
C GLU A 192 9.93 -18.59 18.87
N SER A 193 10.61 -19.71 18.67
CA SER A 193 10.31 -20.92 19.42
C SER A 193 10.83 -20.81 20.86
N ARG A 194 10.07 -21.36 21.81
CA ARG A 194 10.50 -21.42 23.21
C ARG A 194 11.59 -22.47 23.38
N ALA A 195 12.82 -22.02 23.66
CA ALA A 195 13.97 -22.93 23.80
C ALA A 195 13.83 -23.90 24.98
N ASN A 196 13.28 -23.45 26.12
CA ASN A 196 13.03 -24.27 27.31
C ASN A 196 12.05 -23.55 28.27
N SER A 197 11.70 -24.19 29.38
CA SER A 197 10.72 -23.67 30.36
C SER A 197 11.17 -22.43 31.14
N THR A 198 12.44 -22.04 31.11
CA THR A 198 12.91 -20.82 31.78
C THR A 198 12.79 -19.58 30.90
N VAL A 199 12.62 -19.75 29.58
CA VAL A 199 12.31 -18.66 28.67
C VAL A 199 10.89 -18.17 28.96
N MET A 200 10.76 -16.90 29.32
CA MET A 200 9.48 -16.26 29.69
C MET A 200 9.01 -15.17 28.72
N LYS A 201 9.77 -14.89 27.66
CA LYS A 201 9.38 -13.99 26.58
C LYS A 201 9.79 -14.58 25.24
N LEU A 202 8.98 -14.37 24.21
CA LEU A 202 9.28 -14.80 22.84
C LEU A 202 9.23 -13.60 21.90
N LYS A 203 10.34 -13.28 21.25
CA LYS A 203 10.43 -12.16 20.30
C LYS A 203 9.50 -12.39 19.10
N MET A 204 8.81 -11.32 18.70
CA MET A 204 8.07 -11.26 17.45
C MET A 204 8.91 -10.53 16.38
N SER A 205 8.89 -11.04 15.15
CA SER A 205 9.55 -10.44 14.00
C SER A 205 8.70 -10.59 12.73
N TRP A 206 9.11 -9.91 11.67
CA TRP A 206 8.47 -9.94 10.36
C TRP A 206 9.26 -10.82 9.39
N SER A 207 8.56 -11.69 8.67
CA SER A 207 9.12 -12.61 7.68
C SER A 207 8.45 -12.43 6.32
N THR A 208 9.19 -12.72 5.25
CA THR A 208 8.61 -12.83 3.89
C THR A 208 7.87 -14.14 3.65
N THR A 209 7.96 -15.08 4.60
CA THR A 209 7.31 -16.39 4.56
C THR A 209 6.31 -16.54 5.72
N PRO A 210 5.14 -17.15 5.50
CA PRO A 210 4.16 -17.39 6.57
C PRO A 210 4.74 -18.17 7.74
N ALA A 211 4.29 -17.84 8.96
CA ALA A 211 4.63 -18.58 10.15
C ALA A 211 4.05 -20.00 10.07
N THR A 212 4.86 -20.99 10.44
CA THR A 212 4.47 -22.41 10.47
C THR A 212 3.92 -22.85 11.83
N ALA A 213 3.95 -21.96 12.82
CA ALA A 213 3.54 -22.23 14.18
C ALA A 213 2.95 -20.97 14.84
N GLY A 214 2.09 -21.21 15.83
CA GLY A 214 1.34 -20.15 16.49
C GLY A 214 0.16 -19.67 15.68
N THR A 215 -0.74 -18.93 16.33
CA THR A 215 -1.96 -18.39 15.74
C THR A 215 -2.22 -17.02 16.35
N PHE A 216 -2.36 -16.03 15.48
CA PHE A 216 -2.85 -14.71 15.83
C PHE A 216 -4.36 -14.65 15.64
N ASP A 217 -5.04 -13.98 16.56
CA ASP A 217 -6.46 -13.68 16.45
C ASP A 217 -6.80 -12.34 17.11
N PHE A 218 -7.99 -11.81 16.82
CA PHE A 218 -8.55 -10.68 17.53
C PHE A 218 -9.71 -11.14 18.43
N SER A 219 -9.57 -10.88 19.73
CA SER A 219 -10.68 -10.97 20.68
C SER A 219 -11.26 -9.58 20.89
N GLY A 220 -12.34 -9.26 20.16
CA GLY A 220 -12.78 -7.87 20.03
C GLY A 220 -11.77 -7.07 19.21
N ASP A 221 -11.13 -6.07 19.83
CA ASP A 221 -10.02 -5.32 19.24
C ASP A 221 -8.64 -5.80 19.74
N THR A 222 -8.60 -6.68 20.74
CA THR A 222 -7.33 -7.05 21.39
C THR A 222 -6.61 -8.10 20.57
N LEU A 223 -5.34 -7.84 20.23
CA LEU A 223 -4.51 -8.83 19.53
C LEU A 223 -4.06 -9.93 20.50
N GLU A 224 -4.33 -11.16 20.12
CA GLU A 224 -3.94 -12.35 20.86
C GLU A 224 -2.98 -13.21 20.05
N TRP A 225 -2.11 -13.93 20.76
CA TRP A 225 -1.30 -15.00 20.17
C TRP A 225 -1.31 -16.25 21.05
N SER A 226 -1.47 -17.41 20.42
CA SER A 226 -1.44 -18.70 21.09
C SER A 226 -0.73 -19.76 20.27
N ILE A 227 -0.25 -20.81 20.93
CA ILE A 227 0.31 -22.00 20.29
C ILE A 227 -0.02 -23.23 21.15
N PRO A 228 -0.37 -24.40 20.56
CA PRO A 228 -0.77 -25.57 21.34
C PRO A 228 0.27 -26.08 22.33
N THR A 229 1.55 -25.82 22.08
CA THR A 229 2.67 -26.32 22.91
C THR A 229 2.95 -25.46 24.14
N ILE A 230 2.32 -24.29 24.27
CA ILE A 230 2.57 -23.35 25.37
C ILE A 230 1.23 -22.89 25.95
N SER A 231 0.92 -23.34 27.16
CA SER A 231 -0.20 -22.80 27.93
C SER A 231 0.21 -21.50 28.60
N ARG A 232 -0.61 -20.45 28.46
CA ARG A 232 -0.40 -19.13 29.06
C ARG A 232 -1.62 -18.73 29.87
N PRO A 233 -1.47 -17.95 30.95
CA PRO A 233 -2.62 -17.40 31.69
C PRO A 233 -3.46 -16.46 30.83
N GLN A 234 -2.81 -15.71 29.93
CA GLN A 234 -3.42 -14.68 29.10
C GLN A 234 -2.77 -14.66 27.71
N ASN A 235 -3.57 -14.79 26.66
CA ASN A 235 -3.09 -14.80 25.28
C ASN A 235 -2.80 -13.39 24.73
N ASN A 236 -3.41 -12.37 25.34
CA ASN A 236 -3.25 -10.95 25.03
C ASN A 236 -2.11 -10.26 25.81
N ALA A 237 -1.32 -11.01 26.58
CA ALA A 237 -0.21 -10.43 27.33
C ALA A 237 1.01 -10.22 26.43
N TRP A 238 1.42 -8.98 26.22
CA TRP A 238 2.60 -8.60 25.45
C TRP A 238 3.64 -7.97 26.37
N LEU A 239 4.90 -8.06 25.98
CA LEU A 239 6.00 -7.33 26.60
C LEU A 239 6.63 -6.43 25.54
N VAL A 240 6.94 -5.20 25.93
CA VAL A 240 7.74 -4.29 25.12
C VAL A 240 9.04 -4.02 25.85
N CYS A 241 10.16 -4.40 25.23
CA CYS A 241 11.48 -4.28 25.84
C CYS A 241 12.40 -3.46 24.93
N PRO A 242 13.22 -2.55 25.46
CA PRO A 242 14.26 -1.92 24.68
C PRO A 242 15.33 -2.94 24.29
N ASP A 243 15.78 -2.89 23.04
CA ASP A 243 17.02 -3.55 22.62
C ASP A 243 18.26 -2.71 22.98
N ALA A 244 19.44 -3.10 22.50
CA ALA A 244 20.68 -2.37 22.78
C ALA A 244 20.74 -0.99 22.09
N GLN A 245 19.89 -0.75 21.10
CA GLN A 245 19.76 0.46 20.31
C GLN A 245 18.62 1.37 20.82
N GLY A 246 17.81 0.87 21.76
CA GLY A 246 16.64 1.54 22.31
C GLY A 246 15.36 1.35 21.50
N HIS A 247 15.32 0.43 20.54
CA HIS A 247 14.10 0.06 19.83
C HIS A 247 13.17 -0.74 20.75
N ALA A 248 11.88 -0.44 20.68
CA ALA A 248 10.87 -1.00 21.56
C ALA A 248 10.33 -2.32 20.99
N ASP A 249 11.13 -3.37 21.11
CA ASP A 249 10.85 -4.72 20.60
C ASP A 249 9.63 -5.34 21.26
N VAL A 250 8.78 -5.98 20.45
CA VAL A 250 7.55 -6.64 20.87
C VAL A 250 7.81 -8.13 21.12
N TYR A 251 7.40 -8.59 22.30
CA TYR A 251 7.50 -9.98 22.72
C TYR A 251 6.15 -10.50 23.20
N VAL A 252 5.92 -11.78 23.01
CA VAL A 252 4.85 -12.52 23.71
C VAL A 252 5.28 -12.74 25.16
N ASN A 253 4.44 -12.35 26.13
CA ASN A 253 4.69 -12.60 27.56
C ASN A 253 4.24 -14.02 27.96
N LEU A 254 5.17 -14.90 28.35
CA LEU A 254 4.82 -16.24 28.87
C LEU A 254 4.66 -16.28 30.39
N GLY A 255 5.02 -15.19 31.09
CA GLY A 255 4.87 -15.03 32.52
C GLY A 255 3.48 -14.54 32.93
N PRO A 256 3.26 -14.32 34.23
CA PRO A 256 2.07 -13.65 34.72
C PRO A 256 2.10 -12.17 34.30
N TYR A 257 1.06 -11.71 33.62
CA TYR A 257 0.93 -10.31 33.22
C TYR A 257 0.84 -9.39 34.43
N ALA A 258 1.48 -8.21 34.34
CA ALA A 258 1.55 -7.19 35.40
C ALA A 258 2.18 -7.65 36.72
N TYR A 259 2.83 -8.81 36.74
CA TYR A 259 3.54 -9.34 37.90
C TYR A 259 4.88 -9.91 37.46
N GLN A 260 5.99 -9.50 38.10
CA GLN A 260 7.35 -9.93 37.72
C GLN A 260 7.73 -9.59 36.27
N THR A 261 7.24 -8.46 35.74
CA THR A 261 7.68 -7.89 34.48
C THR A 261 9.21 -7.85 34.44
N PRO A 262 9.87 -8.41 33.40
CA PRO A 262 11.33 -8.40 33.31
C PRO A 262 11.87 -6.96 33.38
N ALA A 263 12.99 -6.78 34.08
CA ALA A 263 13.59 -5.46 34.25
C ALA A 263 13.85 -4.78 32.89
N GLY A 264 13.39 -3.53 32.76
CA GLY A 264 13.50 -2.75 31.53
C GLY A 264 12.38 -2.99 30.52
N CYS A 265 11.56 -4.03 30.67
CA CYS A 265 10.38 -4.24 29.85
C CYS A 265 9.14 -3.61 30.49
N ALA A 266 8.14 -3.32 29.66
CA ALA A 266 6.79 -2.99 30.08
C ALA A 266 5.84 -4.12 29.66
N ASP A 267 4.89 -4.44 30.53
CA ASP A 267 3.71 -5.21 30.14
C ASP A 267 2.79 -4.33 29.32
N GLU A 268 2.21 -4.90 28.26
CA GLU A 268 1.35 -4.17 27.35
C GLU A 268 0.19 -5.05 26.91
N THR A 269 -0.90 -4.40 26.56
CA THR A 269 -1.93 -4.93 25.67
C THR A 269 -1.93 -4.10 24.39
N ILE A 270 -2.06 -4.76 23.23
CA ILE A 270 -2.05 -4.09 21.93
C ILE A 270 -3.36 -4.38 21.19
N HIS A 271 -3.94 -3.33 20.62
CA HIS A 271 -5.30 -3.33 20.12
C HIS A 271 -5.35 -2.83 18.68
N ALA A 272 -6.26 -3.42 17.90
CA ALA A 272 -6.65 -2.92 16.59
C ALA A 272 -7.20 -1.50 16.73
N TYR A 273 -6.74 -0.62 15.84
CA TYR A 273 -7.22 0.74 15.70
C TYR A 273 -7.64 0.96 14.25
N THR A 274 -8.93 1.20 14.05
CA THR A 274 -9.57 1.31 12.73
C THR A 274 -9.80 2.76 12.29
N GLY A 275 -9.14 3.72 12.94
CA GLY A 275 -9.17 5.11 12.50
C GLY A 275 -8.52 5.26 11.12
N ALA A 276 -8.96 6.27 10.36
CA ALA A 276 -8.49 6.48 9.00
C ALA A 276 -6.97 6.72 8.91
N THR A 277 -6.37 7.27 9.96
CA THR A 277 -4.93 7.50 10.10
C THR A 277 -4.50 7.18 11.52
N ALA A 278 -3.29 6.66 11.70
CA ALA A 278 -2.68 6.53 13.02
C ALA A 278 -2.57 7.91 13.69
N THR A 279 -2.89 8.00 14.98
CA THR A 279 -2.92 9.26 15.72
C THR A 279 -2.10 9.13 17.01
N PRO A 280 -1.45 10.22 17.46
CA PRO A 280 -0.82 10.26 18.77
C PRO A 280 -1.80 10.05 19.93
#